data_AF-A0A2V4ETT8-F1
#
_entry.id   AF-A0A2V4ETT8-F1
#
_cell.length_a   1.000
_cell.length_b   1.000
_cell.length_c   1.000
_cell.angle_alpha   90.00
_cell.angle_beta   90.00
_cell.angle_gamma   90.00
#
_symmetry.space_group_name_H-M   'P 1'
#
loop_
_entity.id
_entity.type
_entity.pdbx_description
1 polymer ?
#
loop_
_entity_poly.entity_id
_entity_poly.type
_entity_poly.pdbx_seq_one_letter_code
_entity_poly.pdbx_strand_id
1 'polypeptide(L)' 'MFVQTRLKNKVLKYAQEIQSIFNRNYQSYGTRRIRKALSNQGIIVSRRDVAKVIKALSLKSKYTVIAYAKLKAR' A
#
# COMPACT_ATOMS: atom_id res chain seq x y z
N MET A 1 -16.57 0.18 14.84
CA MET A 1 -17.32 1.02 13.87
C MET A 1 -16.35 1.61 12.84
N PHE A 2 -16.39 1.16 11.58
CA PHE A 2 -15.54 1.72 10.52
C PHE A 2 -16.18 2.98 9.92
N VAL A 3 -15.78 4.16 10.39
CA VAL A 3 -16.23 5.48 9.93
C VAL A 3 -16.28 5.54 8.40
N GLN A 4 -17.49 5.62 7.82
CA GLN A 4 -17.77 5.69 6.39
C GLN A 4 -17.66 7.13 5.90
N THR A 5 -16.43 7.60 5.65
CA THR A 5 -16.23 8.88 4.99
C THR A 5 -16.46 8.77 3.48
N ARG A 6 -17.02 9.84 2.87
CA ARG A 6 -17.28 10.00 1.42
C ARG A 6 -16.07 9.73 0.51
N LEU A 7 -14.86 9.65 1.06
CA LEU A 7 -13.61 9.33 0.36
C LEU A 7 -13.34 7.82 0.17
N LYS A 8 -14.14 6.93 0.78
CA LYS A 8 -13.95 5.47 0.73
C LYS A 8 -13.96 4.90 -0.68
N ASN A 9 -14.84 5.39 -1.55
CA ASN A 9 -15.04 4.79 -2.88
C ASN A 9 -13.93 5.18 -3.87
N LYS A 10 -13.40 6.41 -3.80
CA LYS A 10 -12.36 6.87 -4.73
C LYS A 10 -10.99 6.21 -4.44
N VAL A 11 -10.68 6.01 -3.16
CA VAL A 11 -9.40 5.45 -2.72
C VAL A 11 -9.33 3.95 -3.00
N LEU A 12 -10.42 3.20 -2.81
CA LEU A 12 -10.47 1.75 -3.08
C LEU A 12 -10.45 1.38 -4.56
N LYS A 13 -10.62 2.34 -5.48
CA LYS A 13 -10.62 2.09 -6.93
C LYS A 13 -9.42 1.27 -7.41
N TYR A 14 -8.23 1.52 -6.84
CA TYR A 14 -6.98 0.87 -7.25
C TYR A 14 -6.52 -0.24 -6.29
N ALA A 15 -7.43 -0.75 -5.44
CA ALA A 15 -7.09 -1.75 -4.43
C ALA A 15 -6.54 -3.04 -5.06
N GLN A 16 -7.15 -3.49 -6.17
CA GLN A 16 -6.75 -4.72 -6.86
C GLN A 16 -5.37 -4.58 -7.51
N GLU A 17 -5.10 -3.46 -8.20
CA GLU A 17 -3.81 -3.18 -8.82
C GLU A 17 -2.71 -3.05 -7.78
N ILE A 18 -2.99 -2.35 -6.67
CA ILE A 18 -2.05 -2.21 -5.55
C ILE A 18 -1.73 -3.58 -4.95
N GLN A 19 -2.73 -4.42 -4.68
CA GLN A 19 -2.55 -5.76 -4.16
C GLN A 19 -1.76 -6.65 -5.12
N SER A 20 -2.06 -6.57 -6.42
CA SER A 20 -1.37 -7.31 -7.46
C SER A 20 0.11 -6.90 -7.57
N ILE A 21 0.42 -5.60 -7.58
CA ILE A 21 1.81 -5.11 -7.57
C ILE A 21 2.53 -5.56 -6.31
N PHE A 22 1.86 -5.48 -5.15
CA PHE A 22 2.44 -5.87 -3.87
C PHE A 22 2.81 -7.36 -3.85
N ASN A 23 1.92 -8.24 -4.32
CA ASN A 23 2.15 -9.68 -4.39
C ASN A 23 3.21 -10.04 -5.44
N ARG A 24 3.15 -9.44 -6.64
CA ARG A 24 4.15 -9.67 -7.71
C ARG A 24 5.57 -9.29 -7.31
N ASN A 25 5.72 -8.31 -6.42
CA ASN A 25 7.02 -7.90 -5.89
C ASN A 25 7.37 -8.56 -4.55
N TYR A 26 6.84 -9.75 -4.29
CA TYR A 26 7.11 -10.54 -3.07
C TYR A 26 6.89 -9.77 -1.77
N GLN A 27 5.91 -8.86 -1.76
CA GLN A 27 5.55 -8.02 -0.61
C GLN A 27 6.71 -7.12 -0.14
N SER A 28 7.66 -6.83 -1.03
CA SER A 28 8.83 -5.99 -0.73
C SER A 28 8.54 -4.49 -0.91
N TYR A 29 7.51 -4.15 -1.69
CA TYR A 29 7.23 -2.77 -2.08
C TYR A 29 6.37 -2.05 -1.03
N GLY A 30 6.82 -0.87 -0.61
CA GLY A 30 6.02 0.09 0.15
C GLY A 30 5.37 1.15 -0.74
N THR A 31 4.75 2.15 -0.10
CA THR A 31 3.99 3.24 -0.76
C THR A 31 4.74 3.94 -1.91
N ARG A 32 6.05 4.20 -1.75
CA ARG A 32 6.87 4.85 -2.79
C ARG A 32 6.99 4.01 -4.06
N ARG A 33 7.30 2.72 -3.92
CA ARG A 33 7.56 1.82 -5.05
C ARG A 33 6.24 1.42 -5.73
N ILE A 34 5.17 1.22 -4.96
CA ILE A 34 3.82 0.97 -5.51
C ILE A 34 3.34 2.16 -6.34
N ARG A 35 3.49 3.39 -5.83
CA ARG A 35 3.13 4.60 -6.61
C ARG A 35 3.89 4.67 -7.94
N LYS A 36 5.19 4.37 -7.94
CA LYS A 36 6.00 4.36 -9.17
C LYS A 36 5.51 3.28 -10.14
N ALA A 37 5.22 2.08 -9.65
CA ALA A 37 4.68 1.00 -10.48
C ALA A 37 3.32 1.35 -11.10
N LEU A 38 2.42 1.99 -10.35
CA LEU A 38 1.14 2.49 -10.88
C LEU A 38 1.37 3.59 -11.94
N SER A 39 2.28 4.52 -11.69
CA SER A 39 2.63 5.56 -12.67
C SER A 39 3.16 4.98 -13.98
N ASN A 40 3.94 3.90 -13.91
CA ASN A 40 4.44 3.20 -15.09
C ASN A 40 3.33 2.48 -15.87
N GLN A 41 2.19 2.20 -15.23
CA GLN A 41 0.99 1.65 -15.87
C GLN A 41 0.02 2.76 -16.35
N GLY A 42 0.44 4.02 -16.32
CA GLY A 42 -0.41 5.17 -16.69
C GLY A 42 -1.38 5.61 -15.59
N ILE A 43 -1.34 4.99 -14.41
CA ILE A 43 -2.23 5.30 -13.28
C ILE A 43 -1.57 6.39 -12.41
N ILE A 44 -2.06 7.62 -12.55
CA ILE A 44 -1.57 8.76 -11.76
C ILE A 44 -2.33 8.81 -10.43
N VAL A 45 -1.65 8.45 -9.34
CA VAL A 45 -2.19 8.50 -7.97
C VAL A 45 -1.23 9.19 -7.01
N SER A 46 -1.79 9.82 -5.98
CA SER A 46 -1.00 10.42 -4.92
C SER A 46 -0.40 9.32 -4.02
N ARG A 47 0.79 9.58 -3.46
CA ARG A 47 1.41 8.67 -2.47
C ARG A 47 0.51 8.45 -1.26
N ARG A 48 -0.25 9.48 -0.86
CA ARG A 48 -1.14 9.45 0.30
C ARG A 48 -2.32 8.51 0.07
N ASP A 49 -2.87 8.48 -1.14
CA ASP A 49 -3.97 7.57 -1.46
C ASP A 49 -3.51 6.12 -1.50
N VAL A 50 -2.31 5.85 -2.05
CA VAL A 50 -1.67 4.53 -1.95
C VAL A 50 -1.49 4.12 -0.48
N ALA A 51 -1.07 5.04 0.39
CA ALA A 51 -0.92 4.75 1.83
C ALA A 51 -2.25 4.42 2.51
N LYS A 52 -3.34 5.12 2.16
CA LYS A 52 -4.69 4.81 2.67
C LYS A 52 -5.16 3.43 2.23
N VAL A 53 -4.95 3.07 0.95
CA VAL A 53 -5.31 1.74 0.43
C VAL A 53 -4.51 0.64 1.14
N ILE A 54 -3.19 0.79 1.24
CA ILE A 54 -2.32 -0.17 1.94
C ILE A 54 -2.78 -0.35 3.39
N LYS A 55 -3.14 0.74 4.08
CA LYS A 55 -3.68 0.68 5.44
C LYS A 55 -5.04 -0.02 5.49
N ALA A 56 -5.92 0.25 4.54
CA ALA A 56 -7.24 -0.38 4.45
C ALA A 56 -7.15 -1.88 4.17
N LEU A 57 -6.18 -2.31 3.36
CA LEU A 57 -5.89 -3.70 3.02
C LEU A 57 -4.98 -4.41 4.04
N SER A 58 -4.56 -3.73 5.11
CA SER A 58 -3.61 -4.26 6.11
C SER A 58 -2.30 -4.80 5.54
N LEU A 59 -1.83 -4.23 4.42
CA LEU A 59 -0.60 -4.66 3.75
C LEU A 59 0.65 -4.17 4.49
N LYS A 60 1.56 -5.09 4.81
CA LYS A 60 2.83 -4.80 5.48
C LYS A 60 4.00 -5.34 4.69
N SER A 61 4.93 -4.46 4.31
CA SER A 61 6.10 -4.90 3.56
C SER A 61 7.04 -5.75 4.42
N LYS A 62 7.70 -6.75 3.82
CA LYS A 62 8.66 -7.62 4.54
C LYS A 62 9.74 -6.80 5.27
N TYR A 63 10.25 -5.74 4.65
CA TYR A 63 11.24 -4.86 5.27
C TYR A 63 10.70 -4.15 6.52
N THR A 64 9.43 -3.78 6.53
CA THR A 64 8.79 -3.20 7.72
C THR A 64 8.72 -4.21 8.86
N VAL A 65 8.36 -5.45 8.55
CA VAL A 65 8.28 -6.54 9.55
C VAL A 65 9.67 -6.81 10.14
N ILE A 66 10.69 -6.95 9.29
CA ILE A 66 12.07 -7.19 9.70
C ILE A 66 12.60 -6.03 10.56
N ALA A 67 12.39 -4.78 10.14
CA ALA A 67 12.84 -3.61 10.88
C ALA A 67 12.20 -3.56 12.28
N TYR A 68 10.89 -3.81 12.38
CA TYR A 68 10.21 -3.83 13.67
C TYR A 68 10.67 -4.98 14.57
N ALA A 69 10.90 -6.18 14.00
CA ALA A 69 11.46 -7.31 14.73
C ALA A 69 12.85 -7.00 15.30
N LYS A 70 13.72 -6.34 14.51
CA LYS A 70 15.05 -5.90 14.98
C LYS A 70 14.98 -4.87 16.10
N LEU A 71 14.01 -3.95 16.05
CA LEU A 71 13.82 -2.96 17.11
C LEU A 71 13.35 -3.60 18.43
N LYS A 72 12.53 -4.65 18.37
CA LYS A 72 12.08 -5.38 19.56
C LYS A 72 13.17 -6.25 20.19
N ALA A 73 14.15 -6.67 19.41
CA ALA A 73 15.29 -7.47 19.87
C ALA A 73 16.42 -6.62 20.50
N ARG A 74 16.27 -5.29 20.53
CA ARG A 74 17.14 -4.35 21.23
C ARG A 74 16.56 -4.03 22.60
#